data_AF-A0A925IME1-F1
#
_entry.id   AF-A0A925IME1-F1
#
_cell.length_a   1.000
_cell.length_b   1.000
_cell.length_c   1.000
_cell.angle_alpha   90.00
_cell.angle_beta   90.00
_cell.angle_gamma   90.00
#
_symmetry.space_group_name_H-M   'P 1'
#
loop_
_entity.id
_entity.type
_entity.pdbx_description
1 polymer ?
#
loop_
_entity_poly.entity_id
_entity_poly.type
_entity_poly.pdbx_seq_one_letter_code
_entity_poly.pdbx_strand_id
1 'polypeptide(L)'
;MNRSVFRVTLVLLLVLTLTAWNALRVWTSLAWRTVLNEFSAPSIHMITTISGAIWAAIGILLLWGIWQNKAWTAKLLIGAAAGYTVWYWCERLIWQAPRPNWPFAVIVNLVLLILILFTTKSLAREAYERKI
;
A
#
# COMPACT_ATOMS: atom_id res chain seq x y z
N MET A 1 -0.73 -25.43 -9.47
CA MET A 1 -0.04 -24.13 -9.67
C MET A 1 1.16 -24.07 -8.72
N ASN A 2 2.35 -23.67 -9.19
CA ASN A 2 3.53 -23.58 -8.33
C ASN A 2 3.26 -22.60 -7.17
N ARG A 3 3.61 -23.01 -5.94
CA ARG A 3 3.36 -22.22 -4.72
C ARG A 3 3.99 -20.84 -4.76
N SER A 4 5.11 -20.68 -5.48
CA SER A 4 5.81 -19.41 -5.64
C SER A 4 5.04 -18.46 -6.59
N VAL A 5 4.60 -18.96 -7.74
CA VAL A 5 3.80 -18.21 -8.72
C VAL A 5 2.53 -17.66 -8.09
N PHE A 6 1.77 -18.49 -7.35
CA PHE A 6 0.55 -18.04 -6.66
C PHE A 6 0.83 -16.90 -5.68
N ARG A 7 1.92 -17.01 -4.90
CA ARG A 7 2.33 -15.98 -3.93
C ARG A 7 2.67 -14.66 -4.61
N VAL A 8 3.39 -14.71 -5.73
CA VAL A 8 3.75 -13.51 -6.50
C VAL A 8 2.51 -12.85 -7.09
N THR A 9 1.60 -13.62 -7.69
CA THR A 9 0.32 -13.09 -8.21
C THR A 9 -0.50 -12.43 -7.10
N LEU A 10 -0.57 -13.04 -5.92
CA LEU A 10 -1.30 -12.50 -4.78
C LEU A 10 -0.75 -11.14 -4.32
N VAL A 11 0.58 -11.00 -4.24
CA VAL A 11 1.21 -9.71 -3.93
C VAL A 11 0.96 -8.70 -5.02
N LEU A 12 1.07 -9.10 -6.29
CA LEU A 12 0.86 -8.18 -7.40
C LEU A 12 -0.57 -7.63 -7.39
N LEU A 13 -1.56 -8.49 -7.13
CA LEU A 13 -2.96 -8.06 -6.94
C LEU A 13 -3.13 -7.15 -5.72
N LEU A 14 -2.47 -7.46 -4.60
CA LEU A 14 -2.50 -6.61 -3.41
C LEU A 14 -1.90 -5.22 -3.68
N VAL A 15 -0.72 -5.15 -4.30
CA VAL A 15 -0.07 -3.89 -4.64
C VAL A 15 -0.92 -3.12 -5.66
N LEU A 16 -1.51 -3.81 -6.64
CA LEU A 16 -2.36 -3.18 -7.65
C LEU A 16 -3.61 -2.56 -7.02
N THR A 17 -4.31 -3.30 -6.17
CA THR A 17 -5.51 -2.82 -5.47
C THR A 17 -5.19 -1.64 -4.55
N LEU A 18 -4.08 -1.69 -3.80
CA LEU A 18 -3.63 -0.56 -3.00
C LEU A 18 -3.21 0.64 -3.86
N THR A 19 -2.55 0.42 -4.99
CA THR A 19 -2.17 1.50 -5.92
C THR A 19 -3.40 2.19 -6.47
N ALA A 20 -4.38 1.41 -6.96
CA ALA A 20 -5.64 1.92 -7.46
C ALA A 20 -6.41 2.67 -6.37
N TRP A 21 -6.44 2.14 -5.15
CA TRP A 21 -7.06 2.80 -4.01
C TRP A 21 -6.43 4.17 -3.72
N ASN A 22 -5.10 4.26 -3.68
CA ASN A 22 -4.42 5.53 -3.44
C ASN A 22 -4.58 6.51 -4.63
N ALA A 23 -4.61 6.03 -5.87
CA ALA A 23 -4.93 6.87 -7.03
C ALA A 23 -6.36 7.44 -6.95
N LEU A 24 -7.33 6.62 -6.54
CA LEU A 24 -8.70 7.08 -6.27
C LEU A 24 -8.75 8.10 -5.14
N ARG A 25 -7.95 7.93 -4.08
CA ARG A 25 -7.83 8.94 -3.00
C ARG A 25 -7.35 10.28 -3.54
N VAL A 26 -6.34 10.30 -4.41
CA VAL A 26 -5.83 11.53 -5.06
C VAL A 26 -6.89 12.15 -5.95
N TRP A 27 -7.55 11.33 -6.78
CA TRP A 27 -8.57 11.80 -7.69
C TRP A 27 -9.74 12.46 -6.93
N THR A 28 -10.28 11.76 -5.93
CA THR A 28 -11.42 12.25 -5.15
C THR A 28 -11.07 13.48 -4.30
N SER A 29 -9.86 13.56 -3.75
CA SER A 29 -9.43 14.75 -3.00
C SER A 29 -9.28 15.99 -3.87
N LEU A 30 -8.91 15.81 -5.15
CA LEU A 30 -8.84 16.90 -6.13
C LEU A 30 -10.23 17.25 -6.68
N ALA A 31 -11.02 16.25 -7.09
CA ALA A 31 -12.32 16.44 -7.71
C ALA A 31 -13.34 17.09 -6.77
N TRP A 32 -13.28 16.77 -5.47
CA TRP A 32 -14.21 17.31 -4.46
C TRP A 32 -13.54 18.31 -3.53
N ARG A 33 -12.48 18.98 -3.97
CA ARG A 33 -11.71 19.92 -3.16
C ARG A 33 -12.59 21.02 -2.55
N THR A 34 -13.58 21.53 -3.28
CA THR A 34 -14.51 22.56 -2.79
C THR A 34 -15.35 22.05 -1.62
N VAL A 35 -15.98 20.88 -1.77
CA VAL A 35 -16.78 20.21 -0.73
C VAL A 35 -15.92 19.85 0.48
N LEU A 36 -14.71 19.33 0.26
CA LEU A 36 -13.79 18.98 1.34
C LEU A 36 -13.32 20.22 2.10
N ASN A 37 -13.13 21.36 1.46
CA ASN A 37 -12.79 22.61 2.13
C ASN A 37 -13.94 23.17 2.97
N GLU A 38 -15.18 22.92 2.56
CA GLU A 38 -16.38 23.39 3.24
C GLU A 38 -16.73 22.53 4.47
N PHE A 39 -16.61 21.20 4.35
CA PHE A 39 -17.11 20.25 5.37
C PHE A 39 -16.02 19.47 6.12
N SER A 40 -14.76 19.52 5.67
CA SER A 40 -13.65 18.83 6.33
C SER A 40 -12.61 19.85 6.76
N ALA A 41 -11.97 19.66 7.93
CA ALA A 41 -10.98 20.61 8.44
C ALA A 41 -9.97 20.98 7.31
N PRO A 42 -9.69 22.27 7.05
CA PRO A 42 -9.03 22.76 5.82
C PRO A 42 -7.72 22.05 5.44
N SER A 43 -7.03 21.43 6.39
CA SER A 43 -5.76 20.75 6.20
C SER A 43 -5.88 19.30 5.68
N ILE A 44 -7.03 18.65 5.83
CA ILE A 44 -7.20 17.20 5.62
C ILE A 44 -7.13 16.81 4.13
N HIS A 45 -7.67 17.65 3.23
CA HIS A 45 -7.69 17.35 1.80
C HIS A 45 -6.29 17.37 1.17
N MET A 46 -5.44 18.32 1.56
CA MET A 46 -4.07 18.43 1.04
C MET A 46 -3.20 17.26 1.52
N ILE A 47 -3.31 16.89 2.79
CA ILE A 47 -2.63 15.71 3.35
C ILE A 47 -3.09 14.43 2.62
N THR A 48 -4.38 14.27 2.38
CA THR A 48 -4.95 13.12 1.64
C THR A 48 -4.41 13.06 0.21
N THR A 49 -4.32 14.20 -0.47
CA THR A 49 -3.81 14.29 -1.85
C THR A 49 -2.33 13.89 -1.91
N ILE A 50 -1.50 14.49 -1.04
CA ILE A 50 -0.05 14.26 -1.04
C ILE A 50 0.26 12.82 -0.65
N SER A 51 -0.33 12.33 0.44
CA SER A 51 -0.11 10.96 0.90
C SER A 51 -0.59 9.93 -0.12
N GLY A 52 -1.78 10.14 -0.72
CA GLY A 52 -2.28 9.31 -1.81
C GLY A 52 -1.33 9.27 -3.00
N ALA A 53 -0.75 10.42 -3.39
CA ALA A 53 0.18 10.50 -4.51
C ALA A 53 1.49 9.76 -4.21
N ILE A 54 2.04 9.94 -3.02
CA ILE A 54 3.26 9.22 -2.56
C ILE A 54 3.02 7.71 -2.61
N TRP A 55 1.91 7.23 -2.04
CA TRP A 55 1.62 5.81 -1.98
C TRP A 55 1.25 5.20 -3.34
N ALA A 56 0.56 5.95 -4.20
CA ALA A 56 0.32 5.54 -5.58
C ALA A 56 1.64 5.42 -6.37
N ALA A 57 2.56 6.38 -6.23
CA ALA A 57 3.86 6.34 -6.89
C ALA A 57 4.72 5.16 -6.40
N ILE A 58 4.79 4.92 -5.09
CA ILE A 58 5.46 3.74 -4.52
C ILE A 58 4.82 2.45 -5.04
N GLY A 59 3.49 2.40 -5.11
CA GLY A 59 2.73 1.27 -5.64
C GLY A 59 3.07 0.97 -7.09
N ILE A 60 3.10 1.99 -7.96
CA ILE A 60 3.50 1.86 -9.37
C ILE A 60 4.95 1.35 -9.47
N LEU A 61 5.87 1.91 -8.68
CA LEU A 61 7.27 1.49 -8.67
C LEU A 61 7.41 0.02 -8.23
N LEU A 62 6.62 -0.42 -7.24
CA LEU A 62 6.56 -1.82 -6.82
C LEU A 62 5.97 -2.72 -7.91
N LEU A 63 4.87 -2.34 -8.57
CA LEU A 63 4.29 -3.11 -9.67
C LEU A 63 5.30 -3.33 -10.78
N TRP A 64 6.00 -2.26 -11.19
CA TRP A 64 7.06 -2.35 -12.19
C TRP A 64 8.22 -3.23 -11.72
N GLY A 65 8.66 -3.07 -10.47
CA GLY A 65 9.74 -3.88 -9.89
C GLY A 65 9.40 -5.36 -9.81
N ILE A 66 8.16 -5.72 -9.42
CA ILE A 66 7.68 -7.10 -9.36
C ILE A 66 7.58 -7.67 -10.78
N TRP A 67 6.99 -6.93 -11.71
CA TRP A 67 6.88 -7.36 -13.12
C TRP A 67 8.26 -7.67 -13.70
N GLN A 68 9.23 -6.80 -13.46
CA GLN A 68 10.61 -6.95 -13.94
C GLN A 68 11.47 -7.89 -13.06
N ASN A 69 10.88 -8.53 -12.05
CA ASN A 69 11.55 -9.43 -11.10
C ASN A 69 12.85 -8.84 -10.51
N LYS A 70 12.84 -7.57 -10.12
CA LYS A 70 14.03 -6.90 -9.59
C LYS A 70 14.28 -7.28 -8.14
N ALA A 71 15.54 -7.62 -7.80
CA ALA A 71 15.91 -8.02 -6.43
C ALA A 71 15.68 -6.94 -5.37
N TRP A 72 15.75 -5.65 -5.74
CA TRP A 72 15.48 -4.54 -4.81
C TRP A 72 14.01 -4.46 -4.39
N THR A 73 13.11 -5.07 -5.16
CA THR A 73 11.67 -5.01 -4.93
C THR A 73 11.26 -5.69 -3.63
N ALA A 74 11.94 -6.75 -3.21
CA ALA A 74 11.68 -7.39 -1.92
C ALA A 74 11.96 -6.42 -0.75
N LYS A 75 13.07 -5.68 -0.79
CA LYS A 75 13.40 -4.69 0.24
C LYS A 75 12.41 -3.52 0.23
N LEU A 76 12.09 -3.01 -0.96
CA LEU A 76 11.11 -1.92 -1.08
C LEU A 76 9.73 -2.35 -0.59
N LEU A 77 9.29 -3.58 -0.87
CA LEU A 77 7.98 -4.09 -0.45
C LEU A 77 7.85 -4.13 1.08
N ILE A 78 8.89 -4.58 1.79
CA ILE A 78 8.90 -4.56 3.26
C ILE A 78 8.88 -3.13 3.79
N GLY A 79 9.74 -2.25 3.25
CA GLY A 79 9.79 -0.85 3.65
C GLY A 79 8.46 -0.13 3.43
N ALA A 80 7.84 -0.37 2.27
CA ALA A 80 6.53 0.17 1.92
C ALA A 80 5.44 -0.38 2.85
N ALA A 81 5.44 -1.67 3.17
CA ALA A 81 4.45 -2.26 4.07
C ALA A 81 4.53 -1.68 5.50
N ALA A 82 5.75 -1.52 6.01
CA ALA A 82 5.99 -0.90 7.32
C ALA A 82 5.55 0.58 7.31
N GLY A 83 5.99 1.34 6.30
CA GLY A 83 5.62 2.74 6.16
C GLY A 83 4.11 2.95 5.98
N TYR A 84 3.44 2.11 5.19
CA TYR A 84 1.99 2.18 4.95
C TYR A 84 1.22 1.88 6.23
N THR A 85 1.70 0.92 7.03
CA THR A 85 1.12 0.59 8.32
C THR A 85 1.21 1.75 9.30
N VAL A 86 2.40 2.33 9.46
CA VAL A 86 2.61 3.51 10.32
C VAL A 86 1.72 4.66 9.85
N TRP A 87 1.73 4.95 8.54
CA TRP A 87 0.91 6.00 7.95
C TRP A 87 -0.58 5.81 8.23
N TYR A 88 -1.12 4.61 7.98
CA TYR A 88 -2.53 4.29 8.20
C TYR A 88 -2.94 4.53 9.66
N TRP A 89 -2.12 4.09 10.61
CA TRP A 89 -2.42 4.26 12.03
C TRP A 89 -2.31 5.71 12.49
N CYS A 90 -1.30 6.46 12.04
CA CYS A 90 -1.23 7.90 12.28
C CYS A 90 -2.47 8.61 11.74
N GLU A 91 -2.86 8.31 10.51
CA GLU A 91 -4.03 8.92 9.88
C GLU A 91 -5.31 8.63 10.64
N ARG A 92 -5.48 7.38 11.08
CA ARG A 92 -6.65 6.95 11.83
C ARG A 92 -6.74 7.58 13.22
N LEU A 93 -5.62 7.68 13.94
CA LEU A 93 -5.61 8.16 15.32
C LEU A 93 -5.67 9.69 15.41
N ILE A 94 -5.14 10.41 14.40
CA ILE A 94 -5.03 11.87 14.44
C ILE A 94 -6.17 12.54 13.68
N TRP A 95 -6.51 12.05 12.48
CA TRP A 95 -7.38 12.79 11.54
C TRP A 95 -8.76 12.16 11.31
N GLN A 96 -8.96 10.90 11.67
CA GLN A 96 -10.27 10.25 11.49
C GLN A 96 -11.13 10.35 12.75
N ALA A 97 -12.43 10.57 12.54
CA ALA A 97 -13.42 10.47 13.61
C ALA A 97 -13.35 9.08 14.26
N PRO A 98 -13.63 8.95 15.58
CA PRO A 98 -13.62 7.66 16.27
C PRO A 98 -14.54 6.65 15.56
N ARG A 99 -13.95 5.55 15.09
CA ARG A 99 -14.69 4.43 14.49
C ARG A 99 -14.50 3.18 15.36
N PRO A 100 -15.59 2.50 15.76
CA PRO A 100 -15.50 1.33 16.65
C PRO A 100 -14.93 0.07 15.97
N ASN A 101 -14.53 0.16 14.69
CA ASN A 101 -13.97 -0.97 13.92
C ASN A 101 -12.47 -1.18 14.13
N TRP A 102 -11.92 -0.78 15.28
CA TRP A 102 -10.48 -0.94 15.56
C TRP A 102 -10.00 -2.39 15.56
N PRO A 103 -10.73 -3.38 16.11
CA PRO A 103 -10.25 -4.77 16.14
C PRO A 103 -10.13 -5.33 14.72
N PHE A 104 -11.14 -5.08 13.87
CA PHE A 104 -11.14 -5.49 12.47
C PHE A 104 -9.92 -4.96 11.71
N ALA A 105 -9.64 -3.67 11.87
CA ALA A 105 -8.52 -3.03 11.19
C ALA A 105 -7.15 -3.54 11.67
N VAL A 106 -6.98 -3.85 12.96
CA VAL A 106 -5.76 -4.52 13.46
C VAL A 106 -5.59 -5.88 12.79
N ILE A 107 -6.67 -6.68 12.76
CA ILE A 107 -6.63 -8.03 12.16
C ILE A 107 -6.25 -7.94 10.69
N VAL A 108 -6.91 -7.08 9.92
CA VAL A 108 -6.60 -6.89 8.49
C VAL A 108 -5.16 -6.43 8.30
N ASN A 109 -4.68 -5.46 9.09
CA ASN A 109 -3.32 -4.97 8.99
C ASN A 109 -2.28 -6.09 9.27
N LEU A 110 -2.50 -6.90 10.31
CA LEU A 110 -1.64 -8.04 10.62
C LEU A 110 -1.65 -9.11 9.52
N VAL A 111 -2.84 -9.46 9.00
CA VAL A 111 -2.96 -10.43 7.90
C VAL A 111 -2.18 -9.96 6.67
N LEU A 112 -2.30 -8.68 6.31
CA LEU A 112 -1.55 -8.10 5.19
C LEU A 112 -0.04 -8.11 5.42
N LEU A 113 0.43 -7.76 6.61
CA LEU A 113 1.85 -7.81 6.97
C LEU A 113 2.40 -9.23 6.86
N ILE A 114 1.69 -10.21 7.43
CA ILE A 114 2.08 -11.62 7.39
C ILE A 114 2.17 -12.09 5.93
N LEU A 115 1.17 -11.78 5.11
CA LEU A 115 1.15 -12.12 3.68
C LEU A 115 2.37 -11.52 2.95
N ILE A 116 2.68 -10.24 3.20
CA ILE A 116 3.84 -9.56 2.61
C ILE A 116 5.16 -10.20 3.03
N LEU A 117 5.31 -10.57 4.31
CA LEU A 117 6.53 -11.22 4.81
C LEU A 117 6.75 -12.63 4.23
N PHE A 118 5.67 -13.40 4.04
CA PHE A 118 5.78 -14.73 3.43
C PHE A 118 6.13 -14.69 1.94
N THR A 119 5.64 -13.66 1.25
CA THR A 119 5.78 -13.52 -0.20
C THR A 119 7.11 -12.88 -0.60
N THR A 120 7.64 -11.97 0.22
CA THR A 120 8.98 -11.39 0.01
C THR A 120 10.09 -12.44 0.01
N LYS A 121 9.99 -13.48 0.85
CA LYS A 121 10.92 -14.61 0.81
C LYS A 121 10.90 -15.33 -0.54
N SER A 122 9.72 -15.44 -1.17
CA SER A 122 9.56 -16.03 -2.50
C SER A 122 10.16 -15.14 -3.59
N LEU A 123 9.87 -13.84 -3.57
CA LEU A 123 10.38 -12.86 -4.53
C LEU A 123 11.91 -12.75 -4.51
N ALA A 124 12.51 -12.74 -3.31
CA ALA A 124 13.96 -12.68 -3.17
C ALA A 124 14.66 -13.93 -3.75
N ARG A 125 14.05 -15.10 -3.59
CA ARG A 125 14.58 -16.36 -4.11
C ARG A 125 14.53 -16.42 -5.64
N GLU A 126 13.39 -16.09 -6.24
CA GLU A 126 13.22 -16.12 -7.70
C GLU A 126 14.16 -15.11 -8.41
N ALA A 127 14.37 -13.94 -7.80
CA ALA A 127 15.32 -12.95 -8.32
C ALA A 127 16.80 -13.39 -8.24
N TYR A 128 17.14 -14.25 -7.28
CA TYR A 128 18.49 -14.80 -7.11
C TYR A 128 18.76 -15.95 -8.10
N GLU A 129 17.81 -16.87 -8.26
CA GLU A 129 17.94 -18.05 -9.15
C GLU A 129 18.17 -17.68 -10.63
N ARG A 130 17.76 -16.49 -11.10
CA ARG A 130 18.01 -16.02 -12.48
C ARG A 130 19.33 -15.27 -12.70
N LYS A 131 20.08 -14.97 -11.63
CA LYS A 131 21.39 -14.30 -11.74
C LYS A 131 22.56 -15.28 -11.87
N ILE A 132 22.30 -16.57 -11.66
CA ILE A 132 23.23 -17.69 -11.89
C ILE A 132 22.98 -18.19 -13.32
#